data_AF-A0A2A2HX20-F1
#
_entry.id   AF-A0A2A2HX20-F1
#
_cell.length_a   1.000
_cell.length_b   1.000
_cell.length_c   1.000
_cell.angle_alpha   90.00
_cell.angle_beta   90.00
_cell.angle_gamma   90.00
#
_symmetry.space_group_name_H-M   'P 1'
#
loop_
_entity.id
_entity.type
_entity.pdbx_description
1 polymer ?
#
loop_
_entity_poly.entity_id
_entity_poly.type
_entity_poly.pdbx_seq_one_letter_code
_entity_poly.pdbx_strand_id
1 'polypeptide(L)'
;MTMREYMLGNVAIARGLLEGGVQVVAGYPGTPSSEIIDTLAARKDPDYHIEWSVNEKVAMEVAVGAAWTGVRSVVTMKHVGLNVAADPFMTLAYAGTKGGLIAIVADDPSCHSSQNEQDTRRYAQFALVPCFDPSTPQEAKDMLPYAFEFSEKFEVPVIFRPTTRISHGKSDIELGEMPVEKTAPNFEKLLDRWVMLPKNARPRHTHLLSIQQSIEDALAESPWNSLELKPDAKFGVIGAGIASVYAKEALVELGLEVSYLKIGTYPVPRKLILELLETVDTVLVFEELEPIVEEQVKMIAQEAGLEVSVFGKTNGFVPREGELDVSAFLEALKKTFDLETEAETSSTALELAPRPPALCAGCSHRATFYSMKKVFGKDAIYPSDIGCYTLGIQNGTVETTLCMGSSISVASGLYHAGEKRPICCSIGDSTFFHSGMNSLLNAIVNKANITVTILDNRITAMTGHQPNPGVGYTATGEPTVQVSLEELCKAMGAEFVSVVDPYRLEETQEAFKAAKEFEGVAVVITRQPCVISGKRAGIRRAPYLVDPEKCEGCKQCVKFGCPAIEFNEKDKCAVITSLCSGCGVCAQICKFDAILEVKR
;
A
#
# COMPACT_ATOMS: atom_id res chain seq x y z
N MET A 1 15.71 12.37 -36.15
CA MET A 1 16.41 13.17 -35.13
C MET A 1 15.68 12.91 -33.82
N THR A 2 16.38 12.61 -32.73
CA THR A 2 15.77 12.67 -31.40
C THR A 2 15.35 14.12 -31.15
N MET A 3 14.16 14.31 -30.60
CA MET A 3 13.68 15.65 -30.25
C MET A 3 14.25 16.01 -28.88
N ARG A 4 14.80 17.20 -28.73
CA ARG A 4 15.32 17.71 -27.46
C ARG A 4 14.49 18.90 -26.99
N GLU A 5 14.18 18.92 -25.70
CA GLU A 5 13.47 20.02 -25.03
C GLU A 5 14.18 20.40 -23.73
N TYR A 6 14.36 21.70 -23.48
CA TYR A 6 14.95 22.22 -22.25
C TYR A 6 13.87 22.38 -21.17
N MET A 7 13.90 21.54 -20.12
CA MET A 7 12.79 21.42 -19.16
C MET A 7 13.26 21.25 -17.70
N LEU A 8 12.30 21.40 -16.78
CA LEU A 8 12.46 21.17 -15.35
C LEU A 8 12.50 19.66 -15.07
N GLY A 9 13.24 19.20 -14.06
CA GLY A 9 13.29 17.77 -13.72
C GLY A 9 11.95 17.14 -13.38
N ASN A 10 11.05 17.86 -12.69
CA ASN A 10 9.67 17.39 -12.49
C ASN A 10 8.87 17.28 -13.80
N VAL A 11 9.18 18.09 -14.83
CA VAL A 11 8.60 17.96 -16.18
C VAL A 11 9.23 16.77 -16.92
N ALA A 12 10.52 16.50 -16.72
CA ALA A 12 11.21 15.32 -17.25
C ALA A 12 10.67 14.02 -16.62
N ILE A 13 10.40 14.01 -15.31
CA ILE A 13 9.74 12.92 -14.60
C ILE A 13 8.32 12.71 -15.13
N ALA A 14 7.51 13.78 -15.25
CA ALA A 14 6.20 13.71 -15.89
C ALA A 14 6.27 13.17 -17.34
N ARG A 15 7.31 13.53 -18.11
CA ARG A 15 7.56 12.98 -19.45
C ARG A 15 7.90 11.49 -19.41
N GLY A 16 8.72 11.05 -18.47
CA GLY A 16 9.10 9.64 -18.28
C GLY A 16 7.91 8.76 -17.89
N LEU A 17 6.94 9.29 -17.14
CA LEU A 17 5.68 8.58 -16.86
C LEU A 17 4.80 8.38 -18.11
N LEU A 18 4.83 9.33 -19.06
CA LEU A 18 4.12 9.22 -20.33
C LEU A 18 4.80 8.24 -21.30
N GLU A 19 6.13 8.28 -21.39
CA GLU A 19 6.93 7.28 -22.12
C GLU A 19 6.82 5.89 -21.47
N GLY A 20 6.62 5.83 -20.14
CA GLY A 20 6.30 4.61 -19.40
C GLY A 20 4.85 4.13 -19.55
N GLY A 21 3.97 4.87 -20.23
CA GLY A 21 2.60 4.45 -20.51
C GLY A 21 1.63 4.47 -19.33
N VAL A 22 1.81 5.40 -18.38
CA VAL A 22 0.95 5.51 -17.19
C VAL A 22 -0.54 5.65 -17.54
N GLN A 23 -1.40 5.09 -16.69
CA GLN A 23 -2.86 5.05 -16.85
C GLN A 23 -3.63 5.63 -15.64
N VAL A 24 -3.05 5.62 -14.44
CA VAL A 24 -3.62 6.26 -13.24
C VAL A 24 -2.52 7.00 -12.47
N VAL A 25 -2.74 8.28 -12.19
CA VAL A 25 -1.82 9.13 -11.41
C VAL A 25 -2.57 9.73 -10.22
N ALA A 26 -2.06 9.52 -9.02
CA ALA A 26 -2.58 10.10 -7.79
C ALA A 26 -1.46 10.80 -7.00
N GLY A 27 -1.80 11.70 -6.10
CA GLY A 27 -0.82 12.34 -5.22
C GLY A 27 -1.43 13.34 -4.27
N TYR A 28 -0.61 13.91 -3.39
CA TYR A 28 -0.96 15.05 -2.54
C TYR A 28 0.10 16.14 -2.71
N PRO A 29 -0.26 17.43 -2.80
CA PRO A 29 0.69 18.49 -3.14
C PRO A 29 1.76 18.66 -2.06
N GLY A 30 3.01 18.49 -2.45
CA GLY A 30 4.18 18.67 -1.60
C GLY A 30 5.43 18.94 -2.43
N THR A 31 6.03 20.12 -2.26
CA THR A 31 7.35 20.43 -2.83
C THR A 31 8.39 19.44 -2.27
N PRO A 32 9.33 18.92 -3.08
CA PRO A 32 9.61 19.25 -4.49
C PRO A 32 8.99 18.27 -5.50
N SER A 33 7.80 17.69 -5.26
CA SER A 33 7.14 16.75 -6.20
C SER A 33 5.95 17.32 -6.98
N SER A 34 5.38 18.46 -6.55
CA SER A 34 4.06 18.92 -7.01
C SER A 34 3.92 19.12 -8.53
N GLU A 35 4.95 19.68 -9.16
CA GLU A 35 4.93 20.06 -10.58
C GLU A 35 4.79 18.85 -11.52
N ILE A 36 5.00 17.63 -11.02
CA ILE A 36 4.78 16.38 -11.78
C ILE A 36 3.29 16.23 -12.12
N ILE A 37 2.39 16.36 -11.13
CA ILE A 37 0.95 16.29 -11.38
C ILE A 37 0.48 17.52 -12.14
N ASP A 38 0.95 18.73 -11.82
CA ASP A 38 0.52 19.94 -12.54
C ASP A 38 0.88 19.89 -14.03
N THR A 39 2.06 19.34 -14.37
CA THR A 39 2.48 19.10 -15.76
C THR A 39 1.58 18.09 -16.47
N LEU A 40 1.19 17.01 -15.80
CA LEU A 40 0.33 15.98 -16.36
C LEU A 40 -1.15 16.41 -16.44
N ALA A 41 -1.62 17.25 -15.52
CA ALA A 41 -2.97 17.80 -15.50
C ALA A 41 -3.16 18.96 -16.49
N ALA A 42 -2.09 19.67 -16.84
CA ALA A 42 -2.09 20.71 -17.89
C ALA A 42 -2.19 20.15 -19.32
N ARG A 43 -2.06 18.83 -19.52
CA ARG A 43 -2.21 18.18 -20.83
C ARG A 43 -3.68 18.17 -21.26
N LYS A 44 -3.92 18.49 -22.53
CA LYS A 44 -5.24 18.37 -23.15
C LYS A 44 -5.58 16.91 -23.40
N ASP A 45 -6.84 16.55 -23.18
CA ASP A 45 -7.42 15.25 -23.50
C ASP A 45 -6.56 14.05 -23.03
N PRO A 46 -6.22 13.97 -21.73
CA PRO A 46 -5.33 12.93 -21.20
C PRO A 46 -5.96 11.53 -21.33
N ASP A 47 -5.12 10.56 -21.71
CA ASP A 47 -5.46 9.14 -21.88
C ASP A 47 -5.11 8.31 -20.61
N TYR A 48 -5.30 8.94 -19.46
CA TYR A 48 -5.07 8.43 -18.10
C TYR A 48 -5.97 9.17 -17.10
N HIS A 49 -6.32 8.53 -15.99
CA HIS A 49 -6.87 9.24 -14.84
C HIS A 49 -5.76 10.02 -14.12
N ILE A 50 -6.07 11.22 -13.66
CA ILE A 50 -5.19 12.00 -12.80
C ILE A 50 -5.99 12.72 -11.72
N GLU A 51 -5.53 12.63 -10.48
CA GLU A 51 -6.13 13.32 -9.35
C GLU A 51 -5.10 13.92 -8.39
N TRP A 52 -5.49 15.06 -7.81
CA TRP A 52 -5.06 15.41 -6.46
C TRP A 52 -5.98 14.67 -5.48
N SER A 53 -5.39 13.80 -4.65
CA SER A 53 -6.08 13.11 -3.58
C SER A 53 -6.06 13.95 -2.29
N VAL A 54 -6.90 13.61 -1.30
CA VAL A 54 -7.03 14.39 -0.05
C VAL A 54 -5.87 14.20 0.95
N ASN A 55 -5.04 13.16 0.77
CA ASN A 55 -3.75 12.93 1.45
C ASN A 55 -3.00 11.78 0.75
N GLU A 56 -1.73 11.58 1.13
CA GLU A 56 -0.81 10.60 0.56
C GLU A 56 -1.25 9.15 0.77
N LYS A 57 -1.88 8.84 1.91
CA LYS A 57 -2.40 7.50 2.22
C LYS A 57 -3.48 7.10 1.22
N VAL A 58 -4.42 8.01 0.97
CA VAL A 58 -5.50 7.83 0.00
C VAL A 58 -4.94 7.78 -1.42
N ALA A 59 -3.96 8.62 -1.76
CA ALA A 59 -3.30 8.59 -3.07
C ALA A 59 -2.61 7.24 -3.35
N MET A 60 -1.88 6.70 -2.36
CA MET A 60 -1.26 5.37 -2.41
C MET A 60 -2.33 4.29 -2.62
N GLU A 61 -3.44 4.34 -1.90
CA GLU A 61 -4.54 3.37 -2.02
C GLU A 61 -5.26 3.42 -3.38
N VAL A 62 -5.39 4.60 -4.00
CA VAL A 62 -5.90 4.76 -5.37
C VAL A 62 -4.94 4.14 -6.38
N ALA A 63 -3.63 4.39 -6.27
CA ALA A 63 -2.63 3.76 -7.13
C ALA A 63 -2.64 2.22 -6.98
N VAL A 64 -2.70 1.70 -5.75
CA VAL A 64 -2.80 0.25 -5.49
C VAL A 64 -4.06 -0.36 -6.10
N GLY A 65 -5.22 0.29 -5.93
CA GLY A 65 -6.47 -0.16 -6.52
C GLY A 65 -6.39 -0.24 -8.05
N ALA A 66 -5.72 0.72 -8.68
CA ALA A 66 -5.47 0.69 -10.11
C ALA A 66 -4.52 -0.45 -10.51
N ALA A 67 -3.36 -0.55 -9.87
CA ALA A 67 -2.31 -1.50 -10.24
C ALA A 67 -2.73 -2.98 -10.10
N TRP A 68 -3.65 -3.29 -9.18
CA TRP A 68 -4.27 -4.62 -9.07
C TRP A 68 -5.20 -4.99 -10.24
N THR A 69 -5.56 -4.04 -11.11
CA THR A 69 -6.21 -4.34 -12.41
C THR A 69 -5.22 -4.74 -13.51
N GLY A 70 -3.91 -4.54 -13.31
CA GLY A 70 -2.88 -4.73 -14.33
C GLY A 70 -2.46 -3.47 -15.08
N VAL A 71 -3.08 -2.31 -14.84
CA VAL A 71 -2.65 -1.04 -15.46
C VAL A 71 -1.45 -0.41 -14.75
N ARG A 72 -0.66 0.38 -15.47
CA ARG A 72 0.46 1.15 -14.90
C ARG A 72 -0.03 2.36 -14.10
N SER A 73 0.45 2.51 -12.87
CA SER A 73 -0.02 3.55 -11.94
C SER A 73 1.10 4.21 -11.13
N VAL A 74 0.84 5.43 -10.69
CA VAL A 74 1.78 6.24 -9.92
C VAL A 74 1.08 6.88 -8.73
N VAL A 75 1.77 6.89 -7.59
CA VAL A 75 1.52 7.84 -6.52
C VAL A 75 2.71 8.80 -6.41
N THR A 76 2.45 10.11 -6.24
CA THR A 76 3.51 11.10 -5.96
C THR A 76 3.28 11.88 -4.66
N MET A 77 4.38 12.10 -3.94
CA MET A 77 4.45 12.80 -2.66
C MET A 77 5.90 13.26 -2.38
N LYS A 78 6.11 14.08 -1.35
CA LYS A 78 7.43 14.25 -0.73
C LYS A 78 7.65 13.21 0.38
N HIS A 79 8.91 12.95 0.73
CA HIS A 79 9.36 12.03 1.79
C HIS A 79 8.51 12.03 3.08
N VAL A 80 8.16 13.20 3.66
CA VAL A 80 7.33 13.19 4.89
C VAL A 80 5.97 12.52 4.68
N GLY A 81 5.43 12.62 3.46
CA GLY A 81 4.17 12.02 3.03
C GLY A 81 4.20 10.49 2.97
N LEU A 82 5.38 9.88 2.78
CA LEU A 82 5.51 8.43 2.86
C LEU A 82 5.25 7.91 4.28
N ASN A 83 5.47 8.73 5.33
CA ASN A 83 5.04 8.38 6.70
C ASN A 83 3.50 8.32 6.82
N VAL A 84 2.79 9.18 6.10
CA VAL A 84 1.31 9.17 6.04
C VAL A 84 0.82 7.95 5.24
N ALA A 85 1.53 7.60 4.16
CA ALA A 85 1.26 6.44 3.32
C ALA A 85 1.88 5.11 3.79
N ALA A 86 2.58 5.08 4.94
CA ALA A 86 3.36 3.91 5.38
C ALA A 86 2.50 2.66 5.61
N ASP A 87 1.31 2.82 6.21
CA ASP A 87 0.36 1.74 6.51
C ASP A 87 -0.07 0.92 5.26
N PRO A 88 -0.58 1.55 4.17
CA PRO A 88 -0.79 0.83 2.91
C PRO A 88 0.52 0.41 2.23
N PHE A 89 1.59 1.21 2.27
CA PHE A 89 2.86 0.91 1.57
C PHE A 89 3.58 -0.35 2.10
N MET A 90 3.74 -0.47 3.41
CA MET A 90 4.35 -1.64 4.05
C MET A 90 3.54 -2.91 3.76
N THR A 91 2.21 -2.81 3.73
CA THR A 91 1.33 -3.95 3.40
C THR A 91 1.33 -4.27 1.89
N LEU A 92 1.53 -3.26 1.04
CA LEU A 92 1.67 -3.41 -0.40
C LEU A 92 2.94 -4.17 -0.80
N ALA A 93 4.05 -4.02 -0.08
CA ALA A 93 5.25 -4.83 -0.33
C ALA A 93 4.96 -6.34 -0.20
N TYR A 94 4.12 -6.71 0.77
CA TYR A 94 3.69 -8.09 1.00
C TYR A 94 2.68 -8.53 -0.07
N ALA A 95 1.64 -7.74 -0.34
CA ALA A 95 0.63 -8.06 -1.35
C ALA A 95 1.23 -8.12 -2.77
N GLY A 96 2.15 -7.22 -3.09
CA GLY A 96 2.66 -6.97 -4.43
C GLY A 96 1.65 -6.25 -5.34
N THR A 97 2.04 -6.12 -6.61
CA THR A 97 1.24 -5.49 -7.69
C THR A 97 1.19 -6.35 -8.95
N LYS A 98 0.21 -6.10 -9.83
CA LYS A 98 0.02 -6.83 -11.10
C LYS A 98 0.40 -6.00 -12.33
N GLY A 99 0.06 -4.72 -12.34
CA GLY A 99 0.64 -3.71 -13.24
C GLY A 99 1.69 -2.89 -12.51
N GLY A 100 2.57 -2.18 -13.23
CA GLY A 100 3.66 -1.44 -12.60
C GLY A 100 3.14 -0.33 -11.67
N LEU A 101 3.64 -0.30 -10.43
CA LEU A 101 3.32 0.75 -9.45
C LEU A 101 4.61 1.44 -8.99
N ILE A 102 4.71 2.73 -9.33
CA ILE A 102 5.82 3.59 -8.90
C ILE A 102 5.32 4.51 -7.79
N ALA A 103 5.98 4.46 -6.62
CA ALA A 103 5.86 5.46 -5.59
C ALA A 103 6.95 6.52 -5.80
N ILE A 104 6.58 7.66 -6.39
CA ILE A 104 7.47 8.82 -6.49
C ILE A 104 7.47 9.53 -5.14
N VAL A 105 8.62 9.50 -4.48
CA VAL A 105 8.79 10.05 -3.14
C VAL A 105 9.98 11.00 -3.16
N ALA A 106 9.69 12.30 -3.19
CA ALA A 106 10.73 13.31 -3.36
C ALA A 106 11.38 13.69 -2.02
N ASP A 107 12.69 13.43 -1.90
CA ASP A 107 13.49 13.79 -0.73
C ASP A 107 13.91 15.27 -0.83
N ASP A 108 13.94 15.97 0.31
CA ASP A 108 14.28 17.40 0.37
C ASP A 108 15.49 17.67 1.28
N PRO A 109 16.72 17.33 0.83
CA PRO A 109 17.95 17.67 1.55
C PRO A 109 18.02 19.17 1.88
N SER A 110 18.66 19.50 3.00
CA SER A 110 18.66 20.85 3.59
C SER A 110 17.28 21.43 3.94
N CYS A 111 16.22 20.62 3.98
CA CYS A 111 14.86 21.01 4.39
C CYS A 111 14.26 22.22 3.66
N HIS A 112 14.59 22.47 2.37
CA HIS A 112 14.22 23.71 1.67
C HIS A 112 12.71 24.06 1.72
N SER A 113 11.85 23.05 1.85
CA SER A 113 10.39 23.16 1.96
C SER A 113 9.80 22.23 3.04
N SER A 114 10.63 21.75 3.98
CA SER A 114 10.32 20.57 4.79
C SER A 114 10.61 20.70 6.28
N GLN A 115 9.92 19.87 7.06
CA GLN A 115 9.94 19.88 8.52
C GLN A 115 11.15 19.13 9.12
N ASN A 116 11.72 18.21 8.35
CA ASN A 116 12.93 17.44 8.64
C ASN A 116 13.50 16.85 7.35
N GLU A 117 14.76 16.43 7.38
CA GLU A 117 15.35 15.57 6.34
C GLU A 117 14.97 14.11 6.64
N GLN A 118 14.72 13.31 5.59
CA GLN A 118 14.47 11.88 5.70
C GLN A 118 15.04 11.19 4.46
N ASP A 119 15.64 10.02 4.64
CA ASP A 119 16.13 9.20 3.53
C ASP A 119 15.12 8.12 3.17
N THR A 120 14.45 8.27 2.03
CA THR A 120 13.46 7.29 1.58
C THR A 120 14.07 5.90 1.31
N ARG A 121 15.40 5.77 1.14
CA ARG A 121 16.07 4.46 1.03
C ARG A 121 15.95 3.63 2.32
N ARG A 122 15.80 4.26 3.50
CA ARG A 122 15.46 3.55 4.76
C ARG A 122 14.06 2.94 4.70
N TYR A 123 13.10 3.59 4.04
CA TYR A 123 11.77 3.00 3.79
C TYR A 123 11.83 1.85 2.77
N ALA A 124 12.66 1.97 1.72
CA ALA A 124 12.90 0.88 0.78
C ALA A 124 13.50 -0.37 1.47
N GLN A 125 14.53 -0.16 2.29
CA GLN A 125 15.15 -1.18 3.16
C GLN A 125 14.14 -1.82 4.12
N PHE A 126 13.32 -1.02 4.81
CA PHE A 126 12.33 -1.54 5.76
C PHE A 126 11.20 -2.34 5.07
N ALA A 127 10.75 -1.91 3.89
CA ALA A 127 9.71 -2.58 3.12
C ALA A 127 10.20 -3.76 2.27
N LEU A 128 11.53 -3.94 2.10
CA LEU A 128 12.16 -4.90 1.18
C LEU A 128 11.75 -4.69 -0.30
N VAL A 129 11.68 -3.43 -0.74
CA VAL A 129 11.29 -3.05 -2.11
C VAL A 129 12.39 -2.28 -2.85
N PRO A 130 12.45 -2.34 -4.19
CA PRO A 130 13.45 -1.61 -4.96
C PRO A 130 13.31 -0.10 -4.85
N CYS A 131 14.44 0.62 -4.92
CA CYS A 131 14.49 2.07 -5.02
C CYS A 131 15.38 2.51 -6.20
N PHE A 132 14.87 3.41 -7.02
CA PHE A 132 15.57 4.06 -8.13
C PHE A 132 15.94 5.51 -7.76
N ASP A 133 17.22 5.87 -7.86
CA ASP A 133 17.78 7.13 -7.35
C ASP A 133 18.56 7.85 -8.48
N PRO A 134 17.89 8.71 -9.28
CA PRO A 134 18.49 9.33 -10.46
C PRO A 134 19.52 10.41 -10.12
N SER A 135 20.65 10.43 -10.83
CA SER A 135 21.69 11.46 -10.73
C SER A 135 21.53 12.62 -11.72
N THR A 136 20.64 12.52 -12.73
CA THR A 136 20.30 13.63 -13.64
C THR A 136 18.80 13.66 -14.01
N PRO A 137 18.25 14.81 -14.45
CA PRO A 137 16.90 14.90 -15.01
C PRO A 137 16.66 14.03 -16.27
N GLN A 138 17.68 13.72 -17.07
CA GLN A 138 17.59 12.79 -18.20
C GLN A 138 17.41 11.35 -17.70
N GLU A 139 18.29 10.92 -16.80
CA GLU A 139 18.21 9.61 -16.12
C GLU A 139 16.88 9.45 -15.37
N ALA A 140 16.40 10.51 -14.72
CA ALA A 140 15.09 10.55 -14.08
C ALA A 140 13.91 10.33 -15.05
N LYS A 141 14.05 10.73 -16.31
CA LYS A 141 13.07 10.48 -17.38
C LYS A 141 13.17 9.03 -17.87
N ASP A 142 14.39 8.56 -18.15
CA ASP A 142 14.66 7.24 -18.75
C ASP A 142 14.47 6.07 -17.76
N MET A 143 14.64 6.30 -16.46
CA MET A 143 14.40 5.31 -15.42
C MET A 143 12.92 4.89 -15.28
N LEU A 144 11.95 5.75 -15.63
CA LEU A 144 10.54 5.50 -15.30
C LEU A 144 9.85 4.42 -16.14
N PRO A 145 10.06 4.33 -17.48
CA PRO A 145 9.63 3.16 -18.26
C PRO A 145 10.23 1.85 -17.70
N TYR A 146 11.54 1.86 -17.39
CA TYR A 146 12.24 0.71 -16.80
C TYR A 146 11.70 0.34 -15.40
N ALA A 147 11.37 1.34 -14.56
CA ALA A 147 10.83 1.12 -13.22
C ALA A 147 9.43 0.48 -13.26
N PHE A 148 8.58 0.84 -14.24
CA PHE A 148 7.32 0.11 -14.48
C PHE A 148 7.58 -1.34 -14.88
N GLU A 149 8.47 -1.60 -15.84
CA GLU A 149 8.83 -2.94 -16.29
C GLU A 149 9.46 -3.79 -15.17
N PHE A 150 10.26 -3.18 -14.30
CA PHE A 150 10.84 -3.83 -13.12
C PHE A 150 9.76 -4.19 -12.09
N SER A 151 8.83 -3.26 -11.82
CA SER A 151 7.67 -3.48 -10.94
C SER A 151 6.76 -4.61 -11.44
N GLU A 152 6.59 -4.72 -12.77
CA GLU A 152 5.83 -5.78 -13.43
C GLU A 152 6.58 -7.12 -13.41
N LYS A 153 7.89 -7.13 -13.71
CA LYS A 153 8.75 -8.32 -13.72
C LYS A 153 8.80 -9.03 -12.36
N PHE A 154 8.85 -8.26 -11.28
CA PHE A 154 8.96 -8.77 -9.90
C PHE A 154 7.66 -8.72 -9.11
N GLU A 155 6.57 -8.21 -9.71
CA GLU A 155 5.24 -8.13 -9.09
C GLU A 155 5.21 -7.38 -7.72
N VAL A 156 6.10 -6.40 -7.55
CA VAL A 156 6.27 -5.56 -6.34
C VAL A 156 6.20 -4.07 -6.68
N PRO A 157 5.76 -3.19 -5.75
CA PRO A 157 5.91 -1.75 -5.94
C PRO A 157 7.40 -1.37 -5.99
N VAL A 158 7.72 -0.26 -6.64
CA VAL A 158 9.07 0.33 -6.63
C VAL A 158 9.01 1.78 -6.15
N ILE A 159 10.00 2.20 -5.37
CA ILE A 159 10.22 3.62 -5.07
C ILE A 159 11.01 4.25 -6.22
N PHE A 160 10.64 5.47 -6.57
CA PHE A 160 11.46 6.38 -7.37
C PHE A 160 11.72 7.65 -6.56
N ARG A 161 12.99 7.96 -6.32
CA ARG A 161 13.45 8.93 -5.31
C ARG A 161 14.21 10.10 -5.95
N PRO A 162 13.53 11.12 -6.51
CA PRO A 162 14.19 12.35 -6.89
C PRO A 162 14.55 13.18 -5.64
N THR A 163 15.65 13.91 -5.69
CA THR A 163 15.98 14.96 -4.70
C THR A 163 15.61 16.34 -5.24
N THR A 164 15.55 17.37 -4.39
CA THR A 164 15.30 18.77 -4.79
C THR A 164 16.18 19.25 -5.96
N ARG A 165 17.43 18.78 -6.07
CA ARG A 165 18.35 19.08 -7.20
C ARG A 165 17.89 18.46 -8.52
N ILE A 166 17.38 17.23 -8.50
CA ILE A 166 16.78 16.58 -9.66
C ILE A 166 15.48 17.29 -10.01
N SER A 167 14.54 17.35 -9.07
CA SER A 167 13.19 17.89 -9.26
C SER A 167 13.16 19.33 -9.79
N HIS A 168 13.97 20.24 -9.22
CA HIS A 168 13.99 21.65 -9.60
C HIS A 168 15.15 22.03 -10.54
N GLY A 169 16.04 21.09 -10.88
CA GLY A 169 17.06 21.28 -11.89
C GLY A 169 16.48 21.49 -13.29
N LYS A 170 17.27 22.03 -14.22
CA LYS A 170 16.91 22.16 -15.63
C LYS A 170 18.05 21.74 -16.55
N SER A 171 17.72 20.92 -17.55
CA SER A 171 18.65 20.49 -18.60
C SER A 171 17.91 20.30 -19.92
N ASP A 172 18.66 20.15 -21.01
CA ASP A 172 18.13 19.57 -22.24
C ASP A 172 17.81 18.08 -22.00
N ILE A 173 16.65 17.63 -22.46
CA ILE A 173 16.17 16.24 -22.35
C ILE A 173 15.91 15.67 -23.74
N GLU A 174 16.45 14.49 -24.04
CA GLU A 174 16.11 13.69 -25.21
C GLU A 174 14.77 12.96 -24.99
N LEU A 175 13.80 13.26 -25.84
CA LEU A 175 12.47 12.65 -25.81
C LEU A 175 12.47 11.26 -26.47
N GLY A 176 11.93 10.27 -25.78
CA GLY A 176 11.60 8.95 -26.32
C GLY A 176 10.20 8.90 -26.95
N GLU A 177 9.84 7.74 -27.47
CA GLU A 177 8.50 7.50 -28.04
C GLU A 177 7.47 7.22 -26.94
N MET A 178 6.20 7.55 -27.18
CA MET A 178 5.09 7.19 -26.29
C MET A 178 4.49 5.85 -26.74
N PRO A 179 4.13 4.94 -25.81
CA PRO A 179 3.57 3.64 -26.15
C PRO A 179 2.21 3.79 -26.81
N VAL A 180 2.01 3.11 -27.93
CA VAL A 180 0.78 3.16 -28.75
C VAL A 180 -0.34 2.32 -28.16
N GLU A 181 -0.01 1.27 -27.42
CA GLU A 181 -0.95 0.40 -26.71
C GLU A 181 -0.70 0.48 -25.19
N LYS A 182 -1.79 0.49 -24.41
CA LYS A 182 -1.76 0.43 -22.94
C LYS A 182 -2.56 -0.78 -22.44
N THR A 183 -2.23 -1.29 -21.26
CA THR A 183 -2.86 -2.49 -20.69
C THR A 183 -4.37 -2.28 -20.44
N ALA A 184 -5.20 -3.22 -20.86
CA ALA A 184 -6.63 -3.18 -20.54
C ALA A 184 -6.86 -3.61 -19.07
N PRO A 185 -7.65 -2.85 -18.28
CA PRO A 185 -7.90 -3.17 -16.87
C PRO A 185 -8.67 -4.48 -16.71
N ASN A 186 -8.17 -5.37 -15.85
CA ASN A 186 -8.83 -6.62 -15.49
C ASN A 186 -8.47 -7.04 -14.05
N PHE A 187 -9.25 -6.57 -13.06
CA PHE A 187 -9.08 -7.00 -11.67
C PHE A 187 -9.30 -8.52 -11.51
N GLU A 188 -8.28 -9.20 -10.98
CA GLU A 188 -8.29 -10.63 -10.73
C GLU A 188 -8.40 -10.93 -9.24
N LYS A 189 -9.25 -11.89 -8.86
CA LYS A 189 -9.66 -12.11 -7.46
C LYS A 189 -8.69 -13.02 -6.68
N LEU A 190 -7.43 -12.61 -6.59
CA LEU A 190 -6.35 -13.33 -5.90
C LEU A 190 -6.46 -13.17 -4.36
N LEU A 191 -7.41 -13.90 -3.75
CA LEU A 191 -7.77 -13.73 -2.32
C LEU A 191 -6.63 -14.02 -1.32
N ASP A 192 -5.66 -14.85 -1.71
CA ASP A 192 -4.44 -15.15 -0.96
C ASP A 192 -3.37 -14.05 -1.07
N ARG A 193 -3.53 -13.12 -2.01
CA ARG A 193 -2.59 -12.04 -2.32
C ARG A 193 -3.14 -10.65 -1.99
N TRP A 194 -4.42 -10.39 -2.24
CA TRP A 194 -5.05 -9.08 -2.01
C TRP A 194 -5.70 -8.93 -0.64
N VAL A 195 -5.96 -10.02 0.09
CA VAL A 195 -6.56 -9.97 1.45
C VAL A 195 -5.50 -10.34 2.48
N MET A 196 -4.87 -9.36 3.12
CA MET A 196 -3.73 -9.56 4.03
C MET A 196 -4.12 -10.03 5.44
N LEU A 197 -4.81 -11.18 5.50
CA LEU A 197 -4.97 -11.95 6.74
C LEU A 197 -3.63 -12.59 7.17
N PRO A 198 -3.37 -12.85 8.47
CA PRO A 198 -2.12 -13.46 8.94
C PRO A 198 -1.79 -14.86 8.37
N LYS A 199 -2.77 -15.56 7.80
CA LYS A 199 -2.54 -16.81 7.03
C LYS A 199 -1.86 -16.53 5.69
N ASN A 200 -2.16 -15.39 5.08
CA ASN A 200 -1.76 -14.99 3.73
C ASN A 200 -0.49 -14.13 3.77
N ALA A 201 -0.39 -13.20 4.73
CA ALA A 201 0.77 -12.33 4.91
C ALA A 201 2.08 -13.10 5.17
N ARG A 202 2.03 -14.21 5.93
CA ARG A 202 3.20 -15.05 6.22
C ARG A 202 3.86 -15.66 4.97
N PRO A 203 3.17 -16.47 4.13
CA PRO A 203 3.78 -16.98 2.91
C PRO A 203 4.10 -15.89 1.88
N ARG A 204 3.35 -14.77 1.86
CA ARG A 204 3.71 -13.60 1.04
C ARG A 204 5.03 -12.95 1.49
N HIS A 205 5.32 -12.89 2.80
CA HIS A 205 6.63 -12.47 3.30
C HIS A 205 7.75 -13.43 2.90
N THR A 206 7.53 -14.74 3.02
CA THR A 206 8.49 -15.76 2.54
C THR A 206 8.78 -15.62 1.05
N HIS A 207 7.76 -15.31 0.24
CA HIS A 207 7.93 -15.03 -1.18
C HIS A 207 8.70 -13.72 -1.43
N LEU A 208 8.36 -12.63 -0.75
CA LEU A 208 9.06 -11.35 -0.84
C LEU A 208 10.57 -11.49 -0.52
N LEU A 209 10.90 -12.28 0.50
CA LEU A 209 12.29 -12.65 0.83
C LEU A 209 12.93 -13.52 -0.26
N SER A 210 12.20 -14.48 -0.83
CA SER A 210 12.74 -15.38 -1.87
C SER A 210 13.10 -14.71 -3.19
N ILE A 211 12.53 -13.54 -3.49
CA ILE A 211 12.82 -12.79 -4.73
C ILE A 211 13.92 -11.72 -4.56
N GLN A 212 14.41 -11.46 -3.33
CA GLN A 212 15.39 -10.39 -3.08
C GLN A 212 16.68 -10.59 -3.89
N GLN A 213 17.24 -11.80 -3.93
CA GLN A 213 18.45 -12.07 -4.74
C GLN A 213 18.18 -11.80 -6.23
N SER A 214 17.05 -12.24 -6.77
CA SER A 214 16.73 -12.01 -8.19
C SER A 214 16.45 -10.55 -8.52
N ILE A 215 15.95 -9.76 -7.56
CA ILE A 215 15.87 -8.30 -7.64
C ILE A 215 17.29 -7.72 -7.68
N GLU A 216 18.15 -8.09 -6.73
CA GLU A 216 19.54 -7.63 -6.61
C GLU A 216 20.36 -7.95 -7.86
N ASP A 217 20.29 -9.18 -8.37
CA ASP A 217 20.94 -9.62 -9.62
C ASP A 217 20.51 -8.74 -10.81
N ALA A 218 19.20 -8.47 -10.93
CA ALA A 218 18.65 -7.64 -12.01
C ALA A 218 18.96 -6.15 -11.86
N LEU A 219 19.25 -5.66 -10.65
CA LEU A 219 19.75 -4.30 -10.42
C LEU A 219 21.26 -4.22 -10.68
N ALA A 220 22.03 -5.27 -10.37
CA ALA A 220 23.45 -5.36 -10.71
C ALA A 220 23.71 -5.42 -12.23
N GLU A 221 22.76 -5.96 -13.00
CA GLU A 221 22.76 -5.90 -14.47
C GLU A 221 22.15 -4.59 -15.04
N SER A 222 21.64 -3.68 -14.21
CA SER A 222 21.00 -2.43 -14.67
C SER A 222 22.03 -1.37 -15.09
N PRO A 223 21.74 -0.52 -16.10
CA PRO A 223 22.68 0.48 -16.62
C PRO A 223 22.95 1.65 -15.66
N TRP A 224 22.31 1.66 -14.49
CA TRP A 224 22.41 2.71 -13.47
C TRP A 224 23.56 2.47 -12.49
N ASN A 225 24.14 1.26 -12.48
CA ASN A 225 25.32 0.89 -11.73
C ASN A 225 26.52 0.73 -12.67
N SER A 226 27.70 1.23 -12.31
CA SER A 226 28.89 1.14 -13.17
C SER A 226 30.19 1.04 -12.38
N LEU A 227 30.95 -0.02 -12.63
CA LEU A 227 32.26 -0.29 -12.03
C LEU A 227 33.41 0.07 -13.00
N GLU A 228 34.37 0.84 -12.52
CA GLU A 228 35.61 1.21 -13.20
C GLU A 228 36.81 0.76 -12.35
N LEU A 229 37.39 -0.40 -12.66
CA LEU A 229 38.59 -0.90 -12.00
C LEU A 229 39.86 -0.25 -12.58
N LYS A 230 40.78 0.16 -11.71
CA LYS A 230 42.12 0.65 -12.08
C LYS A 230 43.17 -0.41 -11.71
N PRO A 231 44.07 -0.81 -12.63
CA PRO A 231 45.17 -1.72 -12.30
C PRO A 231 46.03 -1.19 -11.16
N ASP A 232 46.44 -2.08 -10.25
CA ASP A 232 47.30 -1.83 -9.09
C ASP A 232 46.77 -0.77 -8.07
N ALA A 233 45.52 -0.31 -8.22
CA ALA A 233 44.94 0.71 -7.34
C ALA A 233 44.50 0.13 -5.98
N LYS A 234 45.24 0.45 -4.93
CA LYS A 234 44.95 0.01 -3.55
C LYS A 234 43.77 0.71 -2.87
N PHE A 235 43.17 1.70 -3.50
CA PHE A 235 42.07 2.48 -2.95
C PHE A 235 40.88 2.53 -3.91
N GLY A 236 39.68 2.33 -3.36
CA GLY A 236 38.40 2.37 -4.07
C GLY A 236 37.48 3.48 -3.57
N VAL A 237 36.56 3.92 -4.42
CA VAL A 237 35.49 4.88 -4.06
C VAL A 237 34.15 4.36 -4.55
N ILE A 238 33.16 4.27 -3.65
CA ILE A 238 31.78 3.90 -3.96
C ILE A 238 30.91 5.14 -3.81
N GLY A 239 30.30 5.60 -4.89
CA GLY A 239 29.43 6.78 -4.91
C GLY A 239 27.97 6.39 -5.17
N ALA A 240 27.02 6.87 -4.36
CA ALA A 240 25.60 6.55 -4.49
C ALA A 240 24.75 7.74 -4.97
N GLY A 241 23.79 7.50 -5.87
CA GLY A 241 22.85 8.51 -6.37
C GLY A 241 23.58 9.76 -6.91
N ILE A 242 23.13 10.96 -6.54
CA ILE A 242 23.79 12.22 -6.91
C ILE A 242 25.22 12.36 -6.36
N ALA A 243 25.51 11.83 -5.16
CA ALA A 243 26.82 11.94 -4.52
C ALA A 243 27.93 11.23 -5.34
N SER A 244 27.55 10.26 -6.18
CA SER A 244 28.45 9.64 -7.16
C SER A 244 29.10 10.67 -8.10
N VAL A 245 28.35 11.69 -8.53
CA VAL A 245 28.84 12.74 -9.44
C VAL A 245 29.89 13.61 -8.75
N TYR A 246 29.61 14.08 -7.52
CA TYR A 246 30.53 14.91 -6.75
C TYR A 246 31.85 14.18 -6.45
N ALA A 247 31.77 12.88 -6.09
CA ALA A 247 32.95 12.05 -5.89
C ALA A 247 33.77 11.90 -7.19
N LYS A 248 33.11 11.69 -8.33
CA LYS A 248 33.80 11.55 -9.63
C LYS A 248 34.48 12.85 -10.06
N GLU A 249 33.80 13.99 -9.88
CA GLU A 249 34.34 15.32 -10.18
C GLU A 249 35.58 15.63 -9.33
N ALA A 250 35.50 15.39 -8.02
CA ALA A 250 36.62 15.59 -7.10
C ALA A 250 37.85 14.71 -7.42
N LEU A 251 37.63 13.44 -7.80
CA LEU A 251 38.71 12.53 -8.20
C LEU A 251 39.41 12.99 -9.48
N VAL A 252 38.66 13.53 -10.44
CA VAL A 252 39.20 14.10 -11.68
C VAL A 252 39.96 15.41 -11.40
N GLU A 253 39.46 16.29 -10.54
CA GLU A 253 40.15 17.53 -10.14
C GLU A 253 41.49 17.25 -9.44
N LEU A 254 41.52 16.26 -8.54
CA LEU A 254 42.74 15.85 -7.84
C LEU A 254 43.70 15.01 -8.71
N GLY A 255 43.27 14.49 -9.85
CA GLY A 255 44.04 13.56 -10.67
C GLY A 255 44.32 12.21 -9.99
N LEU A 256 43.39 11.74 -9.14
CA LEU A 256 43.54 10.48 -8.39
C LEU A 256 43.07 9.27 -9.21
N GLU A 257 44.02 8.42 -9.59
CA GLU A 257 43.78 7.14 -10.23
C GLU A 257 43.35 6.08 -9.20
N VAL A 258 42.03 5.95 -8.99
CA VAL A 258 41.40 5.04 -8.02
C VAL A 258 40.35 4.17 -8.70
N SER A 259 40.10 2.96 -8.18
CA SER A 259 38.96 2.16 -8.62
C SER A 259 37.65 2.81 -8.14
N TYR A 260 36.60 2.81 -8.97
CA TYR A 260 35.40 3.60 -8.73
C TYR A 260 34.12 2.84 -9.08
N LEU A 261 33.09 2.94 -8.23
CA LEU A 261 31.78 2.31 -8.43
C LEU A 261 30.66 3.34 -8.23
N LYS A 262 29.89 3.64 -9.28
CA LYS A 262 28.58 4.32 -9.14
C LYS A 262 27.51 3.29 -8.79
N ILE A 263 26.67 3.61 -7.81
CA ILE A 263 25.45 2.89 -7.47
C ILE A 263 24.23 3.82 -7.67
N GLY A 264 23.30 3.44 -8.54
CA GLY A 264 22.05 4.15 -8.83
C GLY A 264 20.78 3.44 -8.33
N THR A 265 20.93 2.31 -7.64
CA THR A 265 19.82 1.42 -7.24
C THR A 265 19.96 0.89 -5.82
N TYR A 266 18.83 0.57 -5.18
CA TYR A 266 18.77 -0.26 -3.96
C TYR A 266 17.78 -1.44 -4.16
N PRO A 267 18.04 -2.68 -3.69
CA PRO A 267 19.28 -3.18 -3.05
C PRO A 267 20.57 -2.91 -3.82
N VAL A 268 21.69 -2.85 -3.09
CA VAL A 268 23.00 -2.53 -3.67
C VAL A 268 23.55 -3.73 -4.46
N PRO A 269 24.29 -3.51 -5.56
CA PRO A 269 24.77 -4.60 -6.40
C PRO A 269 25.96 -5.32 -5.76
N ARG A 270 25.70 -6.31 -4.88
CA ARG A 270 26.73 -7.05 -4.13
C ARG A 270 27.86 -7.57 -5.00
N LYS A 271 27.54 -8.09 -6.18
CA LYS A 271 28.54 -8.60 -7.14
C LYS A 271 29.55 -7.52 -7.55
N LEU A 272 29.09 -6.32 -7.90
CA LEU A 272 29.97 -5.21 -8.28
C LEU A 272 30.74 -4.65 -7.08
N ILE A 273 30.18 -4.75 -5.87
CA ILE A 273 30.88 -4.41 -4.62
C ILE A 273 31.99 -5.43 -4.34
N LEU A 274 31.74 -6.73 -4.48
CA LEU A 274 32.77 -7.78 -4.33
C LEU A 274 33.88 -7.63 -5.40
N GLU A 275 33.52 -7.44 -6.67
CA GLU A 275 34.50 -7.21 -7.76
C GLU A 275 35.38 -5.96 -7.52
N LEU A 276 34.91 -4.97 -6.75
CA LEU A 276 35.74 -3.85 -6.27
C LEU A 276 36.59 -4.27 -5.06
N LEU A 277 35.98 -4.82 -4.01
CA LEU A 277 36.64 -5.17 -2.74
C LEU A 277 37.74 -6.22 -2.91
N GLU A 278 37.64 -7.14 -3.87
CA GLU A 278 38.69 -8.11 -4.21
C GLU A 278 39.96 -7.46 -4.81
N THR A 279 39.91 -6.15 -5.14
CA THR A 279 41.00 -5.44 -5.83
C THR A 279 41.64 -4.29 -5.05
N VAL A 280 41.06 -3.88 -3.90
CA VAL A 280 41.49 -2.69 -3.13
C VAL A 280 41.76 -3.03 -1.66
N ASP A 281 42.74 -2.37 -1.03
CA ASP A 281 43.00 -2.50 0.41
C ASP A 281 42.01 -1.67 1.25
N THR A 282 41.41 -0.63 0.66
CA THR A 282 40.62 0.39 1.37
C THR A 282 39.58 0.99 0.44
N VAL A 283 38.40 1.34 0.98
CA VAL A 283 37.30 1.95 0.22
C VAL A 283 36.63 3.10 0.99
N LEU A 284 36.32 4.19 0.28
CA LEU A 284 35.47 5.28 0.77
C LEU A 284 34.08 5.22 0.14
N VAL A 285 33.05 5.12 0.97
CA VAL A 285 31.64 5.15 0.56
C VAL A 285 31.09 6.57 0.74
N PHE A 286 30.61 7.16 -0.35
CA PHE A 286 30.10 8.53 -0.42
C PHE A 286 28.65 8.52 -0.91
N GLU A 287 27.72 8.71 0.02
CA GLU A 287 26.28 8.67 -0.22
C GLU A 287 25.55 9.77 0.55
N GLU A 288 24.38 10.17 0.07
CA GLU A 288 23.53 11.14 0.77
C GLU A 288 23.01 10.62 2.11
N LEU A 289 22.61 11.53 3.01
CA LEU A 289 21.87 11.25 4.25
C LEU A 289 22.40 10.07 5.10
N GLU A 290 21.81 8.87 4.97
CA GLU A 290 22.09 7.69 5.82
C GLU A 290 23.12 6.71 5.22
N PRO A 291 23.90 5.97 6.04
CA PRO A 291 24.92 5.00 5.61
C PRO A 291 24.37 3.67 5.05
N ILE A 292 23.38 3.73 4.15
CA ILE A 292 22.73 2.55 3.53
C ILE A 292 23.76 1.67 2.80
N VAL A 293 24.55 2.28 1.93
CA VAL A 293 25.57 1.58 1.13
C VAL A 293 26.75 1.20 2.00
N GLU A 294 27.17 2.06 2.94
CA GLU A 294 28.30 1.77 3.83
C GLU A 294 28.04 0.56 4.74
N GLU A 295 26.85 0.47 5.35
CA GLU A 295 26.41 -0.69 6.14
C GLU A 295 26.49 -1.98 5.30
N GLN A 296 26.01 -1.95 4.06
CA GLN A 296 26.05 -3.11 3.18
C GLN A 296 27.46 -3.47 2.72
N VAL A 297 28.31 -2.49 2.37
CA VAL A 297 29.71 -2.73 1.99
C VAL A 297 30.49 -3.38 3.13
N LYS A 298 30.27 -2.94 4.38
CA LYS A 298 30.86 -3.56 5.58
C LYS A 298 30.40 -5.01 5.78
N MET A 299 29.10 -5.28 5.67
CA MET A 299 28.56 -6.65 5.73
C MET A 299 29.15 -7.54 4.62
N ILE A 300 29.21 -7.05 3.38
CA ILE A 300 29.68 -7.80 2.22
C ILE A 300 31.17 -8.16 2.36
N ALA A 301 32.00 -7.22 2.82
CA ALA A 301 33.42 -7.49 3.11
C ALA A 301 33.60 -8.56 4.20
N GLN A 302 32.88 -8.42 5.31
CA GLN A 302 32.96 -9.33 6.46
C GLN A 302 32.49 -10.75 6.09
N GLU A 303 31.36 -10.88 5.39
CA GLU A 303 30.81 -12.17 4.94
C GLU A 303 31.71 -12.86 3.89
N ALA A 304 32.45 -12.09 3.08
CA ALA A 304 33.42 -12.62 2.12
C ALA A 304 34.79 -12.94 2.74
N GLY A 305 35.05 -12.52 3.99
CA GLY A 305 36.36 -12.66 4.63
C GLY A 305 37.44 -11.75 4.05
N LEU A 306 37.05 -10.59 3.51
CA LEU A 306 37.94 -9.59 2.93
C LEU A 306 38.37 -8.56 3.98
N GLU A 307 39.67 -8.48 4.26
CA GLU A 307 40.27 -7.52 5.21
C GLU A 307 40.42 -6.12 4.57
N VAL A 308 39.30 -5.49 4.21
CA VAL A 308 39.25 -4.16 3.54
C VAL A 308 38.75 -3.09 4.50
N SER A 309 39.50 -1.99 4.63
CA SER A 309 39.10 -0.84 5.46
C SER A 309 37.97 -0.04 4.79
N VAL A 310 36.78 0.01 5.40
CA VAL A 310 35.60 0.71 4.86
C VAL A 310 35.32 2.02 5.62
N PHE A 311 35.42 3.14 4.90
CA PHE A 311 35.23 4.48 5.43
C PHE A 311 33.95 5.14 4.87
N GLY A 312 33.27 5.95 5.67
CA GLY A 312 31.96 6.52 5.31
C GLY A 312 31.40 7.42 6.41
N LYS A 313 30.10 7.36 6.68
CA LYS A 313 29.43 8.14 7.74
C LYS A 313 29.51 7.48 9.11
N THR A 314 29.53 6.14 9.22
CA THR A 314 29.50 5.47 10.54
C THR A 314 30.76 5.69 11.37
N ASN A 315 31.91 5.94 10.72
CA ASN A 315 33.14 6.41 11.37
C ASN A 315 33.33 7.94 11.32
N GLY A 316 32.36 8.70 10.80
CA GLY A 316 32.36 10.17 10.79
C GLY A 316 33.21 10.82 9.68
N PHE A 317 33.54 10.06 8.64
CA PHE A 317 34.46 10.51 7.60
C PHE A 317 33.69 11.38 6.59
N VAL A 318 32.57 10.87 6.09
CA VAL A 318 31.53 11.61 5.35
C VAL A 318 30.51 12.21 6.34
N PRO A 319 30.04 13.46 6.15
CA PRO A 319 28.93 14.01 6.93
C PRO A 319 27.64 13.17 6.83
N ARG A 320 26.90 13.08 7.94
CA ARG A 320 25.55 12.46 7.99
C ARG A 320 24.42 13.48 7.85
N GLU A 321 24.70 14.75 8.10
CA GLU A 321 23.75 15.86 8.06
C GLU A 321 24.15 16.87 6.97
N GLY A 322 23.15 17.48 6.31
CA GLY A 322 23.33 18.41 5.20
C GLY A 322 23.56 17.75 3.83
N GLU A 323 23.42 18.55 2.77
CA GLU A 323 23.71 18.17 1.38
C GLU A 323 25.23 17.99 1.18
N LEU A 324 25.64 16.92 0.48
CA LEU A 324 27.06 16.70 0.15
C LEU A 324 27.49 17.51 -1.08
N ASP A 325 28.77 17.82 -1.15
CA ASP A 325 29.41 18.48 -2.28
C ASP A 325 30.84 17.95 -2.52
N VAL A 326 31.52 18.52 -3.52
CA VAL A 326 32.94 18.26 -3.82
C VAL A 326 33.83 18.53 -2.58
N SER A 327 33.55 19.59 -1.81
CA SER A 327 34.31 19.95 -0.61
C SER A 327 34.22 18.87 0.48
N ALA A 328 33.01 18.35 0.74
CA ALA A 328 32.77 17.29 1.70
C ALA A 328 33.49 15.98 1.32
N PHE A 329 33.58 15.67 0.01
CA PHE A 329 34.38 14.54 -0.47
C PHE A 329 35.88 14.74 -0.18
N LEU A 330 36.41 15.95 -0.42
CA LEU A 330 37.80 16.29 -0.13
C LEU A 330 38.15 16.25 1.37
N GLU A 331 37.18 16.41 2.27
CA GLU A 331 37.39 16.21 3.71
C GLU A 331 37.28 14.74 4.12
N ALA A 332 36.32 14.00 3.58
CA ALA A 332 36.19 12.56 3.82
C ALA A 332 37.45 11.81 3.37
N LEU A 333 38.00 12.15 2.20
CA LEU A 333 39.23 11.56 1.66
C LEU A 333 40.47 11.86 2.52
N LYS A 334 40.53 13.00 3.23
CA LYS A 334 41.61 13.29 4.19
C LYS A 334 41.51 12.42 5.45
N LYS A 335 40.28 12.22 5.97
CA LYS A 335 40.05 11.38 7.15
C LYS A 335 40.32 9.90 6.85
N THR A 336 40.04 9.47 5.60
CA THR A 336 40.22 8.09 5.06
C THR A 336 41.62 7.50 5.23
N PHE A 337 42.62 8.30 5.61
CA PHE A 337 43.96 7.85 6.00
C PHE A 337 44.12 7.55 7.52
N ASP A 338 42.98 7.26 8.15
CA ASP A 338 42.76 6.48 9.38
C ASP A 338 43.10 7.08 10.76
N LEU A 339 42.07 7.12 11.61
CA LEU A 339 42.09 7.15 13.07
C LEU A 339 40.84 6.37 13.56
N GLU A 340 41.07 5.24 14.22
CA GLU A 340 40.13 4.13 14.53
C GLU A 340 39.11 4.39 15.72
N THR A 341 38.23 3.49 16.23
CA THR A 341 37.94 2.03 16.06
C THR A 341 36.43 1.66 16.38
N GLU A 342 36.07 0.36 16.51
CA GLU A 342 34.71 -0.29 16.49
C GLU A 342 33.97 -0.46 17.89
N ALA A 343 32.92 -1.28 18.18
CA ALA A 343 32.29 -2.50 17.60
C ALA A 343 30.81 -2.84 18.08
N GLU A 344 30.30 -4.05 17.77
CA GLU A 344 28.88 -4.51 17.80
C GLU A 344 28.36 -5.25 19.09
N THR A 345 27.08 -5.65 19.24
CA THR A 345 26.47 -6.95 18.79
C THR A 345 24.97 -7.11 19.22
N SER A 346 24.21 -8.15 18.78
CA SER A 346 22.79 -8.40 19.15
C SER A 346 22.37 -9.90 19.31
N SER A 347 21.08 -10.22 19.58
CA SER A 347 20.52 -11.61 19.68
C SER A 347 18.99 -11.72 19.47
N THR A 348 18.44 -12.94 19.27
CA THR A 348 17.04 -13.21 18.83
C THR A 348 16.31 -14.38 19.56
N ALA A 349 15.01 -14.60 19.28
CA ALA A 349 14.07 -15.42 20.10
C ALA A 349 13.17 -16.43 19.31
N LEU A 350 12.18 -17.06 19.99
CA LEU A 350 11.45 -18.29 19.56
C LEU A 350 9.98 -18.10 19.09
N GLU A 351 9.40 -19.11 18.41
CA GLU A 351 8.06 -19.09 17.76
C GLU A 351 6.90 -19.85 18.47
N LEU A 352 5.65 -19.66 17.98
CA LEU A 352 4.39 -20.20 18.53
C LEU A 352 3.32 -20.61 17.47
N ALA A 353 2.35 -21.44 17.87
CA ALA A 353 1.37 -22.13 16.99
C ALA A 353 0.15 -21.29 16.51
N PRO A 354 -0.47 -21.62 15.34
CA PRO A 354 -1.49 -20.81 14.67
C PRO A 354 -2.97 -21.04 15.11
N ARG A 355 -3.87 -20.11 14.73
CA ARG A 355 -5.34 -20.19 14.90
C ARG A 355 -6.08 -19.58 13.69
N PRO A 356 -7.25 -20.10 13.25
CA PRO A 356 -7.99 -19.59 12.09
C PRO A 356 -9.04 -18.48 12.41
N PRO A 357 -9.38 -17.61 11.45
CA PRO A 357 -10.39 -16.54 11.59
C PRO A 357 -11.85 -16.99 11.35
N ALA A 358 -12.82 -16.43 12.10
CA ALA A 358 -14.27 -16.67 11.92
C ALA A 358 -15.19 -15.58 12.54
N LEU A 359 -16.38 -15.37 11.96
CA LEU A 359 -17.42 -14.43 12.45
C LEU A 359 -18.32 -15.01 13.55
N CYS A 360 -18.60 -14.23 14.60
CA CYS A 360 -19.49 -14.61 15.71
C CYS A 360 -20.91 -15.03 15.28
N ALA A 361 -21.57 -15.86 16.10
CA ALA A 361 -22.93 -16.33 15.88
C ALA A 361 -23.94 -15.17 15.78
N GLY A 362 -24.69 -15.12 14.66
CA GLY A 362 -25.67 -14.07 14.36
C GLY A 362 -25.11 -12.64 14.23
N CYS A 363 -23.79 -12.48 14.05
CA CYS A 363 -23.18 -11.18 13.73
C CYS A 363 -23.88 -10.53 12.52
N SER A 364 -24.25 -9.25 12.66
CA SER A 364 -24.99 -8.46 11.67
C SER A 364 -24.30 -8.36 10.32
N HIS A 365 -22.98 -8.20 10.29
CA HIS A 365 -22.19 -8.12 9.05
C HIS A 365 -22.43 -9.30 8.10
N ARG A 366 -22.68 -10.51 8.63
CA ARG A 366 -23.00 -11.71 7.82
C ARG A 366 -24.29 -11.54 7.01
N ALA A 367 -25.28 -10.83 7.57
CA ALA A 367 -26.53 -10.54 6.88
C ALA A 367 -26.35 -9.41 5.85
N THR A 368 -25.52 -8.40 6.14
CA THR A 368 -25.08 -7.42 5.15
C THR A 368 -24.40 -8.08 3.96
N PHE A 369 -23.40 -8.94 4.18
CA PHE A 369 -22.68 -9.67 3.14
C PHE A 369 -23.60 -10.58 2.30
N TYR A 370 -24.58 -11.22 2.93
CA TYR A 370 -25.60 -11.98 2.21
C TYR A 370 -26.39 -11.09 1.24
N SER A 371 -26.87 -9.93 1.70
CA SER A 371 -27.62 -8.96 0.89
C SER A 371 -26.79 -8.31 -0.22
N MET A 372 -25.55 -7.91 0.07
CA MET A 372 -24.60 -7.41 -0.94
C MET A 372 -24.44 -8.44 -2.08
N LYS A 373 -24.07 -9.67 -1.73
CA LYS A 373 -23.87 -10.78 -2.68
C LYS A 373 -25.12 -11.13 -3.49
N LYS A 374 -26.30 -10.92 -2.90
CA LYS A 374 -27.61 -11.18 -3.51
C LYS A 374 -28.02 -10.12 -4.54
N VAL A 375 -27.53 -8.88 -4.42
CA VAL A 375 -27.87 -7.74 -5.32
C VAL A 375 -26.77 -7.44 -6.33
N PHE A 376 -25.51 -7.43 -5.90
CA PHE A 376 -24.35 -7.16 -6.76
C PHE A 376 -23.88 -8.42 -7.51
N GLY A 377 -24.07 -9.61 -6.92
CA GLY A 377 -23.73 -10.90 -7.55
C GLY A 377 -22.28 -11.33 -7.33
N LYS A 378 -21.92 -12.54 -7.78
CA LYS A 378 -20.56 -13.10 -7.63
C LYS A 378 -19.49 -12.40 -8.48
N ASP A 379 -19.91 -11.70 -9.53
CA ASP A 379 -19.03 -11.15 -10.55
C ASP A 379 -18.65 -9.68 -10.28
N ALA A 380 -19.43 -8.96 -9.47
CA ALA A 380 -19.10 -7.67 -8.88
C ALA A 380 -17.85 -7.76 -7.96
N ILE A 381 -17.18 -6.63 -7.72
CA ILE A 381 -15.93 -6.57 -6.95
C ILE A 381 -16.19 -6.03 -5.55
N TYR A 382 -15.56 -6.62 -4.53
CA TYR A 382 -15.81 -6.30 -3.12
C TYR A 382 -14.54 -5.91 -2.35
N PRO A 383 -14.04 -4.67 -2.47
CA PRO A 383 -12.94 -4.17 -1.66
C PRO A 383 -13.33 -4.07 -0.17
N SER A 384 -12.42 -4.41 0.74
CA SER A 384 -12.69 -4.42 2.18
C SER A 384 -11.50 -3.87 2.96
N ASP A 385 -11.71 -3.62 4.25
CA ASP A 385 -10.71 -3.10 5.18
C ASP A 385 -10.29 -4.15 6.22
N ILE A 386 -9.26 -3.83 7.02
CA ILE A 386 -8.92 -4.58 8.22
C ILE A 386 -10.00 -4.37 9.30
N GLY A 387 -10.57 -5.47 9.82
CA GLY A 387 -11.50 -5.47 10.97
C GLY A 387 -12.41 -6.70 11.00
N CYS A 388 -13.51 -6.65 11.76
CA CYS A 388 -14.43 -7.79 11.86
C CYS A 388 -15.04 -8.21 10.51
N TYR A 389 -15.06 -7.30 9.54
CA TYR A 389 -15.58 -7.52 8.19
C TYR A 389 -14.60 -8.25 7.28
N THR A 390 -13.27 -8.20 7.51
CA THR A 390 -12.29 -9.05 6.81
C THR A 390 -12.60 -10.54 6.98
N LEU A 391 -13.20 -10.91 8.12
CA LEU A 391 -13.67 -12.26 8.44
C LEU A 391 -14.82 -12.71 7.50
N GLY A 392 -15.43 -11.77 6.75
CA GLY A 392 -16.41 -11.98 5.68
C GLY A 392 -15.84 -12.61 4.40
N ILE A 393 -14.53 -12.85 4.30
CA ILE A 393 -13.92 -13.63 3.20
C ILE A 393 -14.64 -14.98 2.98
N GLN A 394 -15.09 -15.64 4.05
CA GLN A 394 -15.86 -16.91 3.96
C GLN A 394 -17.28 -16.72 3.40
N ASN A 395 -17.84 -15.51 3.44
CA ASN A 395 -19.09 -15.18 2.76
C ASN A 395 -18.86 -14.82 1.27
N GLY A 396 -17.62 -14.51 0.88
CA GLY A 396 -17.22 -14.16 -0.48
C GLY A 396 -17.78 -12.82 -0.94
N THR A 397 -17.51 -11.79 -0.13
CA THR A 397 -17.72 -10.35 -0.35
C THR A 397 -16.58 -9.54 0.28
N VAL A 398 -15.36 -10.11 0.23
CA VAL A 398 -14.10 -9.51 0.68
C VAL A 398 -13.04 -10.03 -0.29
N GLU A 399 -12.56 -9.14 -1.15
CA GLU A 399 -11.69 -9.49 -2.28
C GLU A 399 -10.38 -8.68 -2.27
N THR A 400 -10.35 -7.57 -1.52
CA THR A 400 -9.12 -6.90 -1.09
C THR A 400 -9.20 -6.59 0.40
N THR A 401 -8.05 -6.44 1.05
CA THR A 401 -7.85 -5.83 2.36
C THR A 401 -6.38 -5.42 2.45
N LEU A 402 -6.14 -4.13 2.24
CA LEU A 402 -4.81 -3.53 2.30
C LEU A 402 -4.49 -3.09 3.73
N CYS A 403 -5.23 -2.10 4.26
CA CYS A 403 -5.01 -1.61 5.63
C CYS A 403 -6.31 -1.09 6.27
N MET A 404 -6.26 -0.02 7.08
CA MET A 404 -7.45 0.61 7.67
C MET A 404 -7.88 1.86 6.90
N GLY A 405 -9.11 1.85 6.36
CA GLY A 405 -9.74 2.93 5.58
C GLY A 405 -9.46 2.88 4.07
N SER A 406 -8.76 1.85 3.63
CA SER A 406 -8.36 1.56 2.26
C SER A 406 -9.49 1.10 1.33
N SER A 407 -10.60 0.58 1.86
CA SER A 407 -11.62 -0.08 1.02
C SER A 407 -12.30 0.86 0.00
N ILE A 408 -12.46 2.14 0.34
CA ILE A 408 -13.13 3.13 -0.51
C ILE A 408 -12.16 3.70 -1.54
N SER A 409 -10.92 3.98 -1.15
CA SER A 409 -9.85 4.52 -1.99
C SER A 409 -9.35 3.47 -3.00
N VAL A 410 -9.18 2.21 -2.59
CA VAL A 410 -8.95 1.07 -3.49
C VAL A 410 -10.12 0.88 -4.47
N ALA A 411 -11.37 1.05 -4.02
CA ALA A 411 -12.54 1.02 -4.92
C ALA A 411 -12.52 2.16 -5.96
N SER A 412 -12.11 3.37 -5.55
CA SER A 412 -11.86 4.51 -6.45
C SER A 412 -10.79 4.16 -7.49
N GLY A 413 -9.63 3.63 -7.06
CA GLY A 413 -8.54 3.24 -7.95
C GLY A 413 -8.92 2.16 -8.98
N LEU A 414 -9.67 1.15 -8.55
CA LEU A 414 -10.23 0.12 -9.45
C LEU A 414 -11.12 0.76 -10.52
N TYR A 415 -12.04 1.65 -10.13
CA TYR A 415 -12.93 2.36 -11.06
C TYR A 415 -12.15 3.26 -12.03
N HIS A 416 -11.22 4.08 -11.52
CA HIS A 416 -10.44 5.02 -12.33
C HIS A 416 -9.44 4.35 -13.28
N ALA A 417 -9.01 3.11 -13.00
CA ALA A 417 -8.29 2.28 -13.96
C ALA A 417 -9.16 1.83 -15.17
N GLY A 418 -10.48 2.00 -15.10
CA GLY A 418 -11.44 1.65 -16.17
C GLY A 418 -12.15 0.31 -15.97
N GLU A 419 -12.17 -0.23 -14.75
CA GLU A 419 -12.94 -1.43 -14.41
C GLU A 419 -14.45 -1.22 -14.59
N LYS A 420 -15.14 -2.21 -15.18
CA LYS A 420 -16.54 -2.09 -15.62
C LYS A 420 -17.52 -2.96 -14.81
N ARG A 421 -17.00 -3.84 -13.95
CA ARG A 421 -17.82 -4.61 -13.00
C ARG A 421 -18.30 -3.69 -11.86
N PRO A 422 -19.55 -3.83 -11.36
CA PRO A 422 -20.01 -3.07 -10.20
C PRO A 422 -19.09 -3.27 -9.00
N ILE A 423 -18.74 -2.18 -8.31
CA ILE A 423 -17.84 -2.20 -7.15
C ILE A 423 -18.65 -1.83 -5.89
N CYS A 424 -18.61 -2.70 -4.89
CA CYS A 424 -19.36 -2.54 -3.65
C CYS A 424 -18.43 -2.82 -2.46
N CYS A 425 -17.79 -1.78 -1.93
CA CYS A 425 -16.80 -1.92 -0.87
C CYS A 425 -17.44 -1.94 0.53
N SER A 426 -16.68 -2.37 1.54
CA SER A 426 -17.16 -2.46 2.92
C SER A 426 -16.14 -1.98 3.97
N ILE A 427 -16.59 -1.08 4.85
CA ILE A 427 -15.81 -0.48 5.94
C ILE A 427 -16.59 -0.53 7.26
N GLY A 428 -15.92 -0.63 8.41
CA GLY A 428 -16.57 -0.52 9.73
C GLY A 428 -16.69 0.93 10.22
N ASP A 429 -17.66 1.20 11.10
CA ASP A 429 -17.83 2.49 11.79
C ASP A 429 -16.51 3.05 12.36
N SER A 430 -15.80 2.27 13.18
CA SER A 430 -14.54 2.71 13.81
C SER A 430 -13.42 3.01 12.80
N THR A 431 -13.46 2.40 11.63
CA THR A 431 -12.43 2.48 10.59
C THR A 431 -12.73 3.58 9.58
N PHE A 432 -14.03 3.85 9.37
CA PHE A 432 -14.50 5.05 8.72
C PHE A 432 -14.07 6.30 9.50
N PHE A 433 -14.26 6.33 10.83
CA PHE A 433 -13.76 7.42 11.69
C PHE A 433 -12.23 7.52 11.76
N HIS A 434 -11.49 6.42 11.54
CA HIS A 434 -10.03 6.42 11.57
C HIS A 434 -9.42 7.10 10.33
N SER A 435 -9.91 6.76 9.14
CA SER A 435 -9.35 7.21 7.86
C SER A 435 -10.34 7.18 6.70
N GLY A 436 -11.37 6.33 6.74
CA GLY A 436 -12.35 6.21 5.65
C GLY A 436 -13.19 7.46 5.35
N MET A 437 -13.28 8.43 6.28
CA MET A 437 -13.82 9.76 5.97
C MET A 437 -13.06 10.44 4.82
N ASN A 438 -11.72 10.39 4.87
CA ASN A 438 -10.86 10.97 3.85
C ASN A 438 -11.06 10.24 2.51
N SER A 439 -11.07 8.90 2.54
CA SER A 439 -11.29 8.07 1.36
C SER A 439 -12.67 8.29 0.72
N LEU A 440 -13.72 8.56 1.51
CA LEU A 440 -15.05 8.91 1.00
C LEU A 440 -15.07 10.30 0.35
N LEU A 441 -14.51 11.32 1.01
CA LEU A 441 -14.38 12.66 0.43
C LEU A 441 -13.61 12.64 -0.89
N ASN A 442 -12.54 11.85 -0.97
CA ASN A 442 -11.75 11.67 -2.19
C ASN A 442 -12.57 11.08 -3.34
N ALA A 443 -13.27 9.97 -3.08
CA ALA A 443 -14.10 9.30 -4.08
C ALA A 443 -15.22 10.21 -4.61
N ILE A 444 -15.78 11.09 -3.76
CA ILE A 444 -16.79 12.08 -4.14
C ILE A 444 -16.17 13.17 -5.04
N VAL A 445 -15.07 13.79 -4.59
CA VAL A 445 -14.41 14.89 -5.33
C VAL A 445 -13.89 14.43 -6.70
N ASN A 446 -13.27 13.24 -6.75
CA ASN A 446 -12.73 12.66 -7.99
C ASN A 446 -13.75 11.84 -8.79
N LYS A 447 -15.03 11.85 -8.37
CA LYS A 447 -16.20 11.31 -9.11
C LYS A 447 -16.13 9.82 -9.41
N ALA A 448 -15.78 9.02 -8.40
CA ALA A 448 -15.86 7.57 -8.50
C ALA A 448 -17.33 7.09 -8.58
N ASN A 449 -17.58 6.01 -9.33
CA ASN A 449 -18.90 5.37 -9.39
C ASN A 449 -18.86 4.03 -8.61
N ILE A 450 -19.12 4.09 -7.31
CA ILE A 450 -18.93 2.99 -6.35
C ILE A 450 -19.99 2.98 -5.24
N THR A 451 -20.36 1.79 -4.77
CA THR A 451 -21.19 1.65 -3.55
C THR A 451 -20.29 1.45 -2.32
N VAL A 452 -20.48 2.28 -1.29
CA VAL A 452 -19.77 2.24 -0.01
C VAL A 452 -20.68 1.68 1.09
N THR A 453 -20.34 0.51 1.62
CA THR A 453 -21.09 -0.14 2.71
C THR A 453 -20.45 0.15 4.06
N ILE A 454 -21.10 0.97 4.90
CA ILE A 454 -20.64 1.25 6.27
C ILE A 454 -21.32 0.29 7.25
N LEU A 455 -20.51 -0.54 7.89
CA LEU A 455 -20.91 -1.64 8.76
C LEU A 455 -20.96 -1.18 10.23
N ASP A 456 -21.97 -0.38 10.56
CA ASP A 456 -22.15 0.17 11.91
C ASP A 456 -22.57 -0.90 12.94
N ASN A 457 -21.59 -1.38 13.69
CA ASN A 457 -21.80 -2.27 14.83
C ASN A 457 -21.62 -1.59 16.21
N ARG A 458 -21.44 -0.26 16.21
CA ARG A 458 -21.38 0.60 17.41
C ARG A 458 -20.23 0.28 18.36
N ILE A 459 -19.11 -0.32 17.91
CA ILE A 459 -17.96 -0.66 18.77
C ILE A 459 -16.67 -1.00 18.00
N THR A 460 -15.50 -0.64 18.52
CA THR A 460 -14.21 -1.15 17.99
C THR A 460 -13.98 -2.58 18.50
N ALA A 461 -14.63 -3.54 17.84
CA ALA A 461 -14.82 -4.90 18.37
C ALA A 461 -13.53 -5.73 18.53
N MET A 462 -12.74 -5.86 17.46
CA MET A 462 -11.66 -6.85 17.37
C MET A 462 -10.50 -6.61 18.36
N THR A 463 -10.23 -5.35 18.69
CA THR A 463 -9.16 -4.90 19.59
C THR A 463 -9.51 -4.97 21.07
N GLY A 464 -10.75 -5.30 21.44
CA GLY A 464 -11.19 -5.35 22.84
C GLY A 464 -12.63 -4.91 23.13
N HIS A 465 -13.35 -4.37 22.14
CA HIS A 465 -14.65 -3.68 22.29
C HIS A 465 -14.51 -2.28 22.90
N GLN A 466 -13.54 -1.49 22.41
CA GLN A 466 -13.36 -0.09 22.77
C GLN A 466 -14.49 0.82 22.23
N PRO A 467 -14.81 1.94 22.90
CA PRO A 467 -15.68 2.97 22.35
C PRO A 467 -15.05 3.65 21.12
N ASN A 468 -15.90 4.16 20.23
CA ASN A 468 -15.51 4.96 19.05
C ASN A 468 -16.40 6.22 18.95
N PRO A 469 -16.11 7.20 18.07
CA PRO A 469 -16.88 8.46 17.99
C PRO A 469 -18.39 8.27 17.75
N GLY A 470 -18.81 7.14 17.20
CA GLY A 470 -20.21 6.80 17.00
C GLY A 470 -20.97 6.43 18.28
N VAL A 471 -20.31 6.11 19.40
CA VAL A 471 -20.98 5.55 20.59
C VAL A 471 -21.47 6.58 21.61
N GLY A 472 -20.95 7.81 21.60
CA GLY A 472 -21.37 8.88 22.52
C GLY A 472 -20.80 8.79 23.94
N TYR A 473 -19.70 8.06 24.14
CA TYR A 473 -18.99 7.96 25.42
C TYR A 473 -17.47 8.04 25.23
N THR A 474 -16.77 8.67 26.18
CA THR A 474 -15.30 8.74 26.22
C THR A 474 -14.69 7.38 26.63
N ALA A 475 -13.35 7.28 26.57
CA ALA A 475 -12.63 6.13 27.14
C ALA A 475 -12.79 5.98 28.67
N THR A 476 -13.16 7.04 29.40
CA THR A 476 -13.49 7.00 30.84
C THR A 476 -14.96 6.64 31.11
N GLY A 477 -15.81 6.53 30.07
CA GLY A 477 -17.24 6.27 30.18
C GLY A 477 -18.10 7.52 30.40
N GLU A 478 -17.53 8.71 30.32
CA GLU A 478 -18.27 9.98 30.39
C GLU A 478 -19.13 10.15 29.13
N PRO A 479 -20.40 10.58 29.24
CA PRO A 479 -21.22 10.91 28.07
C PRO A 479 -20.60 12.07 27.27
N THR A 480 -20.57 11.93 25.95
CA THR A 480 -20.01 12.93 25.03
C THR A 480 -20.78 12.95 23.70
N VAL A 481 -20.32 13.73 22.72
CA VAL A 481 -20.93 13.84 21.39
C VAL A 481 -20.99 12.45 20.72
N GLN A 482 -22.18 12.06 20.29
CA GLN A 482 -22.39 10.85 19.49
C GLN A 482 -22.43 11.22 18.00
N VAL A 483 -21.39 10.89 17.24
CA VAL A 483 -21.32 11.24 15.81
C VAL A 483 -22.30 10.38 15.01
N SER A 484 -23.16 11.03 14.21
CA SER A 484 -23.99 10.38 13.19
C SER A 484 -23.16 10.11 11.94
N LEU A 485 -23.20 8.88 11.44
CA LEU A 485 -22.56 8.50 10.18
C LEU A 485 -23.35 9.09 8.99
N GLU A 486 -24.67 9.21 9.11
CA GLU A 486 -25.55 9.78 8.08
C GLU A 486 -25.20 11.23 7.76
N GLU A 487 -25.25 12.09 8.77
CA GLU A 487 -25.04 13.53 8.57
C GLU A 487 -23.58 13.84 8.23
N LEU A 488 -22.63 13.02 8.72
CA LEU A 488 -21.22 13.08 8.35
C LEU A 488 -21.00 12.71 6.86
N CYS A 489 -21.63 11.66 6.35
CA CYS A 489 -21.53 11.31 4.93
C CYS A 489 -22.12 12.41 4.03
N LYS A 490 -23.30 12.93 4.38
CA LYS A 490 -23.93 14.06 3.67
C LYS A 490 -23.06 15.32 3.70
N ALA A 491 -22.46 15.65 4.86
CA ALA A 491 -21.60 16.81 5.02
C ALA A 491 -20.30 16.74 4.21
N MET A 492 -19.84 15.54 3.84
CA MET A 492 -18.72 15.32 2.91
C MET A 492 -19.16 15.25 1.43
N GLY A 493 -20.45 15.47 1.14
CA GLY A 493 -20.98 15.53 -0.24
C GLY A 493 -21.62 14.25 -0.77
N ALA A 494 -21.89 13.23 0.06
CA ALA A 494 -22.59 12.03 -0.40
C ALA A 494 -24.07 12.32 -0.67
N GLU A 495 -24.46 12.38 -1.94
CA GLU A 495 -25.84 12.66 -2.36
C GLU A 495 -26.80 11.49 -2.06
N PHE A 496 -26.33 10.24 -2.20
CA PHE A 496 -27.07 9.05 -1.79
C PHE A 496 -26.53 8.52 -0.45
N VAL A 497 -27.37 8.57 0.59
CA VAL A 497 -27.11 7.95 1.90
C VAL A 497 -28.36 7.20 2.38
N SER A 498 -28.26 5.89 2.52
CA SER A 498 -29.33 5.02 3.06
C SER A 498 -28.91 4.37 4.38
N VAL A 499 -29.87 4.12 5.28
CA VAL A 499 -29.65 3.43 6.56
C VAL A 499 -30.67 2.30 6.69
N VAL A 500 -30.19 1.09 6.98
CA VAL A 500 -31.01 -0.11 7.09
C VAL A 500 -30.62 -0.98 8.28
N ASP A 501 -31.58 -1.75 8.80
CA ASP A 501 -31.29 -2.85 9.71
C ASP A 501 -30.88 -4.09 8.90
N PRO A 502 -29.60 -4.54 8.91
CA PRO A 502 -29.16 -5.72 8.15
C PRO A 502 -29.87 -7.03 8.53
N TYR A 503 -30.58 -7.09 9.66
CA TYR A 503 -31.44 -8.23 9.97
C TYR A 503 -32.79 -8.22 9.23
N ARG A 504 -33.14 -7.14 8.52
CA ARG A 504 -34.28 -7.05 7.59
C ARG A 504 -33.76 -7.24 6.16
N LEU A 505 -33.77 -8.48 5.68
CA LEU A 505 -33.10 -8.82 4.42
C LEU A 505 -33.70 -8.12 3.20
N GLU A 506 -35.02 -7.88 3.16
CA GLU A 506 -35.70 -7.25 2.03
C GLU A 506 -35.37 -5.77 1.92
N GLU A 507 -35.65 -4.99 2.98
CA GLU A 507 -35.25 -3.58 3.16
C GLU A 507 -33.76 -3.35 2.82
N THR A 508 -32.88 -4.21 3.32
CA THR A 508 -31.44 -4.15 3.05
C THR A 508 -31.12 -4.40 1.57
N GLN A 509 -31.79 -5.36 0.92
CA GLN A 509 -31.60 -5.63 -0.52
C GLN A 509 -32.17 -4.52 -1.39
N GLU A 510 -33.22 -3.82 -0.98
CA GLU A 510 -33.77 -2.68 -1.73
C GLU A 510 -32.85 -1.45 -1.67
N ALA A 511 -32.32 -1.12 -0.49
CA ALA A 511 -31.28 -0.09 -0.36
C ALA A 511 -30.05 -0.38 -1.24
N PHE A 512 -29.61 -1.64 -1.30
CA PHE A 512 -28.51 -2.05 -2.18
C PHE A 512 -28.85 -2.04 -3.68
N LYS A 513 -30.12 -2.19 -4.09
CA LYS A 513 -30.51 -2.02 -5.51
C LYS A 513 -30.41 -0.56 -5.89
N ALA A 514 -31.03 0.32 -5.11
CA ALA A 514 -31.01 1.77 -5.35
C ALA A 514 -29.57 2.33 -5.35
N ALA A 515 -28.72 1.86 -4.43
CA ALA A 515 -27.30 2.25 -4.38
C ALA A 515 -26.44 1.71 -5.55
N LYS A 516 -26.92 0.68 -6.26
CA LYS A 516 -26.28 0.10 -7.46
C LYS A 516 -26.78 0.77 -8.76
N GLU A 517 -27.94 1.40 -8.71
CA GLU A 517 -28.58 2.13 -9.82
C GLU A 517 -28.24 3.63 -9.79
N PHE A 518 -27.64 4.12 -8.71
CA PHE A 518 -27.13 5.49 -8.57
C PHE A 518 -25.80 5.68 -9.31
N GLU A 519 -25.66 6.77 -10.07
CA GLU A 519 -24.42 7.13 -10.74
C GLU A 519 -23.54 8.02 -9.84
N GLY A 520 -22.47 7.46 -9.29
CA GLY A 520 -21.53 8.17 -8.41
C GLY A 520 -21.25 7.41 -7.12
N VAL A 521 -20.94 8.12 -6.04
CA VAL A 521 -20.66 7.49 -4.74
C VAL A 521 -21.94 7.33 -3.92
N ALA A 522 -22.42 6.09 -3.79
CA ALA A 522 -23.61 5.75 -3.02
C ALA A 522 -23.26 5.10 -1.68
N VAL A 523 -23.76 5.64 -0.56
CA VAL A 523 -23.47 5.13 0.79
C VAL A 523 -24.66 4.34 1.36
N VAL A 524 -24.39 3.13 1.87
CA VAL A 524 -25.35 2.29 2.59
C VAL A 524 -24.81 1.96 3.99
N ILE A 525 -25.44 2.50 5.03
CA ILE A 525 -25.09 2.27 6.43
C ILE A 525 -25.96 1.14 6.98
N THR A 526 -25.37 -0.03 7.24
CA THR A 526 -26.11 -1.16 7.84
C THR A 526 -25.87 -1.19 9.35
N ARG A 527 -26.87 -0.78 10.14
CA ARG A 527 -26.72 -0.52 11.58
C ARG A 527 -27.33 -1.60 12.46
N GLN A 528 -26.48 -2.34 13.17
CA GLN A 528 -26.89 -3.27 14.24
C GLN A 528 -25.77 -3.47 15.27
N PRO A 529 -26.00 -3.19 16.57
CA PRO A 529 -24.96 -3.30 17.60
C PRO A 529 -24.34 -4.69 17.66
N CYS A 530 -23.01 -4.74 17.83
CA CYS A 530 -22.23 -5.97 17.95
C CYS A 530 -22.89 -6.94 18.94
N VAL A 531 -23.11 -8.20 18.52
CA VAL A 531 -23.86 -9.20 19.31
C VAL A 531 -23.26 -9.48 20.69
N ILE A 532 -21.96 -9.26 20.88
CA ILE A 532 -21.30 -9.38 22.19
C ILE A 532 -21.59 -8.14 23.04
N SER A 533 -21.30 -6.94 22.53
CA SER A 533 -21.57 -5.67 23.24
C SER A 533 -23.04 -5.48 23.57
N GLY A 534 -23.95 -5.73 22.62
CA GLY A 534 -25.39 -5.65 22.84
C GLY A 534 -25.88 -6.61 23.93
N LYS A 535 -25.35 -7.85 23.97
CA LYS A 535 -25.69 -8.81 25.04
C LYS A 535 -25.15 -8.35 26.40
N ARG A 536 -23.98 -7.71 26.46
CA ARG A 536 -23.47 -7.07 27.69
C ARG A 536 -24.38 -5.90 28.11
N ALA A 537 -24.75 -5.02 27.18
CA ALA A 537 -25.67 -3.89 27.34
C ALA A 537 -27.16 -4.28 27.47
N GLY A 538 -27.47 -5.48 27.95
CA GLY A 538 -28.84 -5.89 28.29
C GLY A 538 -29.77 -6.31 27.15
N ILE A 539 -29.36 -6.31 25.88
CA ILE A 539 -30.21 -6.76 24.76
C ILE A 539 -30.49 -8.27 24.88
N ARG A 540 -31.77 -8.69 24.76
CA ARG A 540 -32.23 -10.08 24.96
C ARG A 540 -33.20 -10.55 23.87
N ARG A 541 -32.69 -10.95 22.70
CA ARG A 541 -33.47 -11.58 21.62
C ARG A 541 -33.88 -13.02 21.98
N ALA A 542 -34.96 -13.53 21.39
CA ALA A 542 -35.33 -14.93 21.54
C ALA A 542 -34.46 -15.81 20.61
N PRO A 543 -34.05 -17.02 21.03
CA PRO A 543 -33.38 -17.96 20.14
C PRO A 543 -34.39 -18.51 19.12
N TYR A 544 -33.87 -19.15 18.06
CA TYR A 544 -34.67 -19.84 17.05
C TYR A 544 -34.35 -21.33 17.10
N LEU A 545 -35.32 -22.18 16.78
CA LEU A 545 -35.16 -23.62 16.60
C LEU A 545 -35.51 -24.04 15.17
N VAL A 546 -35.14 -25.25 14.80
CA VAL A 546 -35.58 -25.88 13.54
C VAL A 546 -36.72 -26.83 13.86
N ASP A 547 -37.80 -26.72 13.10
CA ASP A 547 -38.93 -27.64 13.09
C ASP A 547 -38.60 -28.81 12.13
N PRO A 548 -38.35 -30.03 12.62
CA PRO A 548 -37.93 -31.14 11.77
C PRO A 548 -39.01 -31.57 10.77
N GLU A 549 -40.29 -31.43 11.11
CA GLU A 549 -41.40 -31.86 10.25
C GLU A 549 -41.56 -30.99 8.99
N LYS A 550 -40.97 -29.80 8.99
CA LYS A 550 -40.91 -28.87 7.84
C LYS A 550 -39.54 -28.81 7.15
N CYS A 551 -38.53 -29.52 7.67
CA CYS A 551 -37.15 -29.30 7.26
C CYS A 551 -36.75 -30.14 6.03
N GLU A 552 -37.00 -29.62 4.83
CA GLU A 552 -36.62 -30.21 3.52
C GLU A 552 -35.10 -30.33 3.26
N GLY A 553 -34.24 -30.33 4.29
CA GLY A 553 -32.81 -30.63 4.23
C GLY A 553 -31.94 -29.78 3.31
N CYS A 554 -32.47 -28.71 2.70
CA CYS A 554 -31.89 -27.98 1.55
C CYS A 554 -30.53 -27.27 1.79
N LYS A 555 -29.98 -27.33 3.01
CA LYS A 555 -28.72 -26.72 3.48
C LYS A 555 -28.57 -25.21 3.27
N GLN A 556 -29.61 -24.47 2.86
CA GLN A 556 -29.52 -23.01 2.61
C GLN A 556 -29.16 -22.20 3.87
N CYS A 557 -29.80 -22.50 5.00
CA CYS A 557 -29.47 -21.89 6.30
C CYS A 557 -28.07 -22.26 6.82
N VAL A 558 -27.52 -23.39 6.39
CA VAL A 558 -26.15 -23.84 6.72
C VAL A 558 -25.12 -23.09 5.86
N LYS A 559 -25.40 -22.93 4.57
CA LYS A 559 -24.59 -22.17 3.60
C LYS A 559 -24.47 -20.66 3.94
N PHE A 560 -25.32 -20.15 4.83
CA PHE A 560 -25.19 -18.81 5.42
C PHE A 560 -23.93 -18.66 6.32
N GLY A 561 -23.34 -19.77 6.78
CA GLY A 561 -22.06 -19.76 7.50
C GLY A 561 -22.15 -19.19 8.93
N CYS A 562 -23.26 -19.44 9.62
CA CYS A 562 -23.41 -19.08 11.03
C CYS A 562 -22.94 -20.24 11.94
N PRO A 563 -21.99 -20.05 12.87
CA PRO A 563 -21.49 -21.13 13.74
C PRO A 563 -22.50 -21.61 14.81
N ALA A 564 -23.74 -21.09 14.78
CA ALA A 564 -24.86 -21.62 15.56
C ALA A 564 -25.82 -22.48 14.72
N ILE A 565 -25.48 -22.78 13.46
CA ILE A 565 -26.29 -23.60 12.55
C ILE A 565 -25.43 -24.75 12.03
N GLU A 566 -25.76 -25.96 12.46
CA GLU A 566 -25.12 -27.20 12.06
C GLU A 566 -26.04 -28.00 11.12
N PHE A 567 -25.51 -29.03 10.47
CA PHE A 567 -26.32 -29.98 9.71
C PHE A 567 -26.14 -31.39 10.25
N ASN A 568 -27.26 -32.03 10.58
CA ASN A 568 -27.27 -33.40 11.04
C ASN A 568 -27.43 -34.33 9.83
N GLU A 569 -26.33 -34.93 9.37
CA GLU A 569 -26.32 -35.82 8.19
C GLU A 569 -27.11 -37.13 8.41
N LYS A 570 -27.48 -37.49 9.66
CA LYS A 570 -28.34 -38.66 9.94
C LYS A 570 -29.81 -38.32 9.66
N ASP A 571 -30.30 -37.28 10.32
CA ASP A 571 -31.70 -36.87 10.29
C ASP A 571 -32.02 -35.94 9.12
N LYS A 572 -31.00 -35.59 8.31
CA LYS A 572 -31.02 -34.70 7.14
C LYS A 572 -31.60 -33.29 7.41
N CYS A 573 -31.69 -32.91 8.68
CA CYS A 573 -32.19 -31.61 9.12
C CYS A 573 -31.04 -30.66 9.47
N ALA A 574 -31.28 -29.36 9.34
CA ALA A 574 -30.46 -28.37 10.01
C ALA A 574 -30.74 -28.36 11.53
N VAL A 575 -29.76 -27.99 12.34
CA VAL A 575 -29.90 -27.86 13.80
C VAL A 575 -29.39 -26.48 14.22
N ILE A 576 -30.14 -25.77 15.05
CA ILE A 576 -29.70 -24.51 15.65
C ILE A 576 -29.23 -24.78 17.08
N THR A 577 -28.00 -24.39 17.41
CA THR A 577 -27.36 -24.69 18.69
C THR A 577 -27.56 -23.58 19.73
N SER A 578 -27.17 -23.85 20.98
CA SER A 578 -27.21 -22.89 22.10
C SER A 578 -26.34 -21.63 21.89
N LEU A 579 -25.52 -21.59 20.83
CA LEU A 579 -24.80 -20.40 20.37
C LEU A 579 -25.71 -19.36 19.69
N CYS A 580 -26.99 -19.68 19.45
CA CYS A 580 -27.94 -18.81 18.77
C CYS A 580 -28.18 -17.48 19.52
N SER A 581 -27.92 -16.36 18.84
CA SER A 581 -28.07 -14.99 19.36
C SER A 581 -29.37 -14.29 18.95
N GLY A 582 -30.30 -15.03 18.30
CA GLY A 582 -31.66 -14.55 18.04
C GLY A 582 -31.82 -13.53 16.92
N CYS A 583 -31.01 -13.63 15.86
CA CYS A 583 -31.01 -12.63 14.77
C CYS A 583 -32.14 -12.77 13.73
N GLY A 584 -32.92 -13.86 13.72
CA GLY A 584 -34.04 -14.08 12.78
C GLY A 584 -33.67 -14.30 11.30
N VAL A 585 -32.47 -13.90 10.85
CA VAL A 585 -32.04 -13.95 9.43
C VAL A 585 -32.16 -15.35 8.80
N CYS A 586 -31.85 -16.41 9.56
CA CYS A 586 -31.99 -17.77 9.05
C CYS A 586 -33.45 -18.19 8.79
N ALA A 587 -34.43 -17.60 9.50
CA ALA A 587 -35.85 -17.81 9.21
C ALA A 587 -36.26 -17.15 7.89
N GLN A 588 -35.83 -15.90 7.65
CA GLN A 588 -36.07 -15.19 6.37
C GLN A 588 -35.42 -15.88 5.15
N ILE A 589 -34.37 -16.69 5.36
CA ILE A 589 -33.74 -17.51 4.31
C ILE A 589 -34.49 -18.84 4.10
N CYS A 590 -35.35 -19.26 5.03
CA CYS A 590 -36.11 -20.51 4.94
C CYS A 590 -37.34 -20.34 4.03
N LYS A 591 -37.49 -21.21 3.03
CA LYS A 591 -38.65 -21.23 2.12
C LYS A 591 -39.78 -22.17 2.58
N PHE A 592 -39.68 -22.72 3.78
CA PHE A 592 -40.52 -23.81 4.28
C PHE A 592 -41.08 -23.53 5.69
N ASP A 593 -40.89 -22.31 6.21
CA ASP A 593 -41.27 -21.90 7.57
C ASP A 593 -40.79 -22.87 8.68
N ALA A 594 -39.67 -23.55 8.41
CA ALA A 594 -39.09 -24.59 9.24
C ALA A 594 -38.13 -24.06 10.32
N ILE A 595 -38.00 -22.74 10.46
CA ILE A 595 -37.13 -22.10 11.45
C ILE A 595 -37.98 -21.11 12.25
N LEU A 596 -38.28 -21.48 13.49
CA LEU A 596 -39.29 -20.83 14.33
C LEU A 596 -38.63 -20.11 15.51
N GLU A 597 -39.16 -18.96 15.89
CA GLU A 597 -38.74 -18.27 17.10
C GLU A 597 -39.23 -19.02 18.35
N VAL A 598 -38.36 -19.20 19.34
CA VAL A 598 -38.71 -19.84 20.60
C VAL A 598 -39.52 -18.87 21.44
N LYS A 599 -40.84 -19.11 21.49
CA LYS A 599 -41.76 -18.43 22.42
C LYS A 599 -41.25 -18.59 23.86
N ARG A 600 -41.27 -17.47 24.60
CA ARG A 600 -40.95 -17.41 26.03
C ARG A 600 -42.22 -17.41 26.87
#